data_AF-A0A8I1LME0-F1
#
_entry.id   AF-A0A8I1LME0-F1
#
_cell.length_a   1.000
_cell.length_b   1.000
_cell.length_c   1.000
_cell.angle_alpha   90.00
_cell.angle_beta   90.00
_cell.angle_gamma   90.00
#
_symmetry.space_group_name_H-M   'P 1'
#
loop_
_entity.id
_entity.type
_entity.pdbx_description
1 polymer ?
#
loop_
_entity_poly.entity_id
_entity_poly.type
_entity_poly.pdbx_seq_one_letter_code
_entity_poly.pdbx_strand_id
1 'polypeptide(L)'
;MAEDRVEVSRDGLSRLQLAAEAFARTEVARIAGVVIDDLRSQSANGTFGDVAARHLWDEYCWSLQEGPFDDDMGWDDVRLGSLSGAFDDVVRASIQTEVEKLPRHALVFLSAQAFEEDDDSDEEESLGSIWIDGIVSLVLDEVNSRASRRTLDLIGPHRGDVIGYEVEGSGMVWSVLSDRGEAMDLIASHCDALIDPAGDLSDLADEMVEAFMAAAAEDDEGEVFSVFLERFEDDVRALVREKDVLPSLADMRAGLLDRLDG
;
A
#
# COMPACT_ATOMS: atom_id res chain seq x y z
N MET A 1 -50.01 31.94 10.69
CA MET A 1 -49.00 30.88 10.69
C MET A 1 -47.84 31.41 11.51
N ALA A 2 -47.58 30.82 12.68
CA ALA A 2 -46.41 31.19 13.47
C ALA A 2 -45.21 30.52 12.81
N GLU A 3 -44.19 31.30 12.43
CA GLU A 3 -42.90 30.74 12.05
C GLU A 3 -42.34 30.00 13.27
N ASP A 4 -42.06 28.71 13.10
CA ASP A 4 -41.42 27.88 14.11
C ASP A 4 -39.93 28.27 14.16
N ARG A 5 -39.63 29.37 14.87
CA ARG A 5 -38.27 29.90 15.03
C ARG A 5 -37.71 29.43 16.35
N VAL A 6 -36.67 28.60 16.29
CA VAL A 6 -35.85 28.20 17.43
C VAL A 6 -34.77 29.26 17.64
N GLU A 7 -34.84 30.03 18.73
CA GLU A 7 -33.77 30.94 19.12
C GLU A 7 -32.62 30.14 19.75
N VAL A 8 -31.49 30.07 19.05
CA VAL A 8 -30.25 29.44 19.55
C VAL A 8 -29.26 30.54 19.91
N SER A 9 -28.62 30.43 21.09
CA SER A 9 -27.57 31.37 21.46
C SER A 9 -26.37 31.23 20.52
N ARG A 10 -25.67 32.33 20.23
CA ARG A 10 -24.48 32.31 19.37
C ARG A 10 -23.39 31.36 19.88
N ASP A 11 -23.19 31.31 21.20
CA ASP A 11 -22.27 30.36 21.85
C ASP A 11 -22.74 28.90 21.70
N GLY A 12 -24.06 28.64 21.77
CA GLY A 12 -24.61 27.31 21.52
C GLY A 12 -24.44 26.86 20.07
N LEU A 13 -24.62 27.77 19.11
CA LEU A 13 -24.42 27.50 17.69
C LEU A 13 -22.96 27.20 17.36
N SER A 14 -22.00 28.00 17.88
CA SER A 14 -20.58 27.74 17.69
C SER A 14 -20.12 26.40 18.29
N ARG A 15 -20.66 25.99 19.45
CA ARG A 15 -20.35 24.67 20.04
C ARG A 15 -20.92 23.51 19.23
N LEU A 16 -22.11 23.69 18.65
CA LEU A 16 -22.73 22.69 17.79
C LEU A 16 -21.91 22.51 16.51
N GLN A 17 -21.46 23.62 15.90
CA GLN A 17 -20.63 23.61 14.70
C GLN A 17 -19.31 22.85 14.95
N LEU A 18 -18.57 23.20 16.00
CA LEU A 18 -17.34 22.49 16.39
C LEU A 18 -17.56 20.99 16.65
N ALA A 19 -18.71 20.62 17.25
CA ALA A 19 -19.05 19.22 17.47
C ALA A 19 -19.38 18.49 16.17
N ALA A 20 -20.08 19.16 15.24
CA ALA A 20 -20.38 18.65 13.92
C ALA A 20 -19.11 18.46 13.08
N GLU A 21 -18.19 19.42 13.09
CA GLU A 21 -16.87 19.31 12.42
C GLU A 21 -16.03 18.16 12.99
N ALA A 22 -16.00 18.00 14.32
CA ALA A 22 -15.26 16.91 14.95
C ALA A 22 -15.87 15.54 14.59
N PHE A 23 -17.21 15.46 14.55
CA PHE A 23 -17.91 14.27 14.08
C PHE A 23 -17.61 13.99 12.60
N ALA A 24 -17.76 15.00 11.73
CA ALA A 24 -17.55 14.89 10.30
C ALA A 24 -16.14 14.38 9.99
N ARG A 25 -15.09 15.01 10.54
CA ARG A 25 -13.70 14.55 10.37
C ARG A 25 -13.48 13.10 10.78
N THR A 26 -14.07 12.69 11.90
CA THR A 26 -13.96 11.31 12.37
C THR A 26 -14.64 10.34 11.41
N GLU A 27 -15.82 10.72 10.90
CA GLU A 27 -16.61 9.87 10.03
C GLU A 27 -16.01 9.78 8.62
N VAL A 28 -15.42 10.87 8.12
CA VAL A 28 -14.65 10.92 6.87
C VAL A 28 -13.45 9.99 6.94
N ALA A 29 -12.66 10.11 8.01
CA ALA A 29 -11.52 9.24 8.23
C ALA A 29 -11.91 7.76 8.35
N ARG A 30 -13.09 7.47 8.92
CA ARG A 30 -13.66 6.12 9.03
C ARG A 30 -14.07 5.58 7.66
N ILE A 31 -14.81 6.35 6.86
CA ILE A 31 -15.27 5.93 5.53
C ILE A 31 -14.07 5.73 4.60
N ALA A 32 -13.11 6.67 4.60
CA ALA A 32 -11.87 6.53 3.84
C ALA A 32 -11.10 5.26 4.21
N GLY A 33 -11.06 4.90 5.51
CA GLY A 33 -10.48 3.64 5.97
C GLY A 33 -11.18 2.41 5.37
N VAL A 34 -12.52 2.38 5.40
CA VAL A 34 -13.31 1.27 4.82
C VAL A 34 -13.09 1.15 3.32
N VAL A 35 -13.04 2.26 2.59
CA VAL A 35 -12.79 2.27 1.15
C VAL A 35 -11.37 1.76 0.84
N ILE A 36 -10.36 2.18 1.61
CA ILE A 36 -8.98 1.69 1.45
C ILE A 36 -8.91 0.17 1.71
N ASP A 37 -9.59 -0.32 2.75
CA ASP A 37 -9.65 -1.75 3.06
C ASP A 37 -10.35 -2.54 1.94
N ASP A 38 -11.41 -1.99 1.34
CA ASP A 38 -12.09 -2.57 0.18
C ASP A 38 -11.14 -2.67 -1.02
N LEU A 39 -10.41 -1.59 -1.34
CA LEU A 39 -9.40 -1.60 -2.41
C LEU A 39 -8.24 -2.57 -2.14
N ARG A 40 -7.81 -2.72 -0.88
CA ARG A 40 -6.80 -3.70 -0.46
C ARG A 40 -7.28 -5.15 -0.58
N SER A 41 -8.58 -5.38 -0.49
CA SER A 41 -9.17 -6.72 -0.63
C SER A 41 -9.27 -7.20 -2.08
N GLN A 42 -9.15 -6.27 -3.04
CA GLN A 42 -9.23 -6.54 -4.47
C GLN A 42 -7.83 -6.78 -5.05
N SER A 43 -7.68 -7.80 -5.88
CA SER A 43 -6.44 -8.08 -6.60
C SER A 43 -6.06 -6.90 -7.50
N ALA A 44 -4.76 -6.63 -7.64
CA ALA A 44 -4.27 -5.68 -8.64
C ALA A 44 -4.70 -6.12 -10.05
N ASN A 45 -5.00 -5.14 -10.92
CA ASN A 45 -5.40 -5.40 -12.30
C ASN A 45 -4.19 -5.64 -13.22
N GLY A 46 -2.97 -5.40 -12.74
CA GLY A 46 -1.76 -5.45 -13.55
C GLY A 46 -1.69 -4.28 -14.54
N THR A 47 -2.24 -3.13 -14.14
CA THR A 47 -2.34 -1.93 -14.99
C THR A 47 -0.96 -1.36 -15.30
N PHE A 48 -0.03 -1.45 -14.34
CA PHE A 48 1.35 -0.99 -14.45
C PHE A 48 2.28 -2.20 -14.42
N GLY A 49 2.74 -2.66 -15.59
CA GLY A 49 3.48 -3.91 -15.73
C GLY A 49 4.87 -3.93 -15.08
N ASP A 50 5.39 -2.77 -14.70
CA ASP A 50 6.66 -2.57 -14.00
C ASP A 50 6.50 -2.37 -12.48
N VAL A 51 5.24 -2.25 -12.01
CA VAL A 51 4.88 -2.12 -10.60
C VAL A 51 4.47 -3.48 -10.07
N ALA A 52 5.01 -3.86 -8.93
CA ALA A 52 4.61 -5.07 -8.23
C ALA A 52 3.46 -4.80 -7.28
N ALA A 53 2.34 -4.35 -7.84
CA ALA A 53 1.14 -4.04 -7.08
C ALA A 53 0.50 -5.32 -6.53
N ARG A 54 0.25 -5.36 -5.21
CA ARG A 54 -0.36 -6.54 -4.55
C ARG A 54 -1.88 -6.48 -4.62
N HIS A 55 -2.42 -5.26 -4.59
CA HIS A 55 -3.85 -4.99 -4.55
C HIS A 55 -4.19 -3.67 -5.26
N LEU A 56 -5.48 -3.45 -5.53
CA LEU A 56 -5.96 -2.28 -6.26
C LEU A 56 -5.56 -0.96 -5.58
N TRP A 57 -5.40 -0.95 -4.25
CA TRP A 57 -4.89 0.20 -3.52
C TRP A 57 -3.45 0.60 -3.90
N ASP A 58 -2.57 -0.36 -4.21
CA ASP A 58 -1.18 -0.06 -4.59
C ASP A 58 -1.17 0.57 -5.99
N GLU A 59 -1.99 0.07 -6.92
CA GLU A 59 -2.16 0.66 -8.25
C GLU A 59 -2.77 2.06 -8.18
N TYR A 60 -3.72 2.28 -7.27
CA TYR A 60 -4.31 3.60 -7.05
C TYR A 60 -3.27 4.61 -6.53
N CYS A 61 -2.49 4.23 -5.50
CA CYS A 61 -1.42 5.06 -4.96
C CYS A 61 -0.37 5.39 -6.03
N TRP A 62 0.04 4.38 -6.80
CA TRP A 62 0.97 4.54 -7.91
C TRP A 62 0.41 5.50 -8.97
N SER A 63 -0.82 5.27 -9.42
CA SER A 63 -1.48 6.11 -10.43
C SER A 63 -1.64 7.57 -9.96
N LEU A 64 -1.83 7.80 -8.67
CA LEU A 64 -2.02 9.15 -8.14
C LEU A 64 -0.70 9.94 -8.06
N GLN A 65 0.39 9.29 -7.64
CA GLN A 65 1.69 9.97 -7.44
C GLN A 65 2.58 9.96 -8.68
N GLU A 66 2.63 8.83 -9.38
CA GLU A 66 3.57 8.53 -10.48
C GLU A 66 2.83 8.28 -11.80
N GLY A 67 1.52 8.56 -11.85
CA GLY A 67 0.65 8.14 -12.94
C GLY A 67 1.23 8.42 -14.33
N PRO A 68 0.73 7.74 -15.38
CA PRO A 68 1.00 8.19 -16.73
C PRO A 68 0.33 9.56 -16.84
N PHE A 69 1.11 10.63 -16.63
CA PHE A 69 0.75 11.95 -17.12
C PHE A 69 0.52 11.76 -18.61
N ASP A 70 -0.62 12.22 -19.13
CA ASP A 70 -0.80 12.33 -20.56
C ASP A 70 0.44 13.08 -21.09
N ASP A 71 1.37 12.36 -21.71
CA ASP A 71 2.32 12.93 -22.64
C ASP A 71 1.48 13.37 -23.85
N ASP A 72 0.70 14.44 -23.68
CA ASP A 72 0.07 15.17 -24.77
C ASP A 72 1.15 15.96 -25.50
N MET A 73 2.07 15.23 -26.11
CA MET A 73 3.00 15.65 -27.16
C MET A 73 3.20 14.47 -28.14
N GLY A 74 2.13 14.09 -28.85
CA GLY A 74 2.28 13.69 -30.25
C GLY A 74 1.71 12.34 -30.68
N TRP A 75 0.57 12.40 -31.38
CA TRP A 75 0.26 11.62 -32.60
C TRP A 75 0.61 10.11 -32.61
N ASP A 76 -0.28 9.25 -32.11
CA ASP A 76 -1.09 8.31 -32.93
C ASP A 76 -1.80 7.29 -32.01
N ASP A 77 -3.13 7.27 -32.09
CA ASP A 77 -4.05 6.13 -31.88
C ASP A 77 -3.65 4.99 -30.92
N VAL A 78 -3.77 5.21 -29.59
CA VAL A 78 -4.66 4.44 -28.68
C VAL A 78 -4.98 5.36 -27.49
N ARG A 79 -6.16 5.99 -27.49
CA ARG A 79 -6.63 6.75 -26.33
C ARG A 79 -7.06 5.78 -25.24
N LEU A 80 -6.14 5.36 -24.39
CA LEU A 80 -6.47 4.91 -23.05
C LEU A 80 -7.04 6.15 -22.34
N GLY A 81 -8.37 6.32 -22.36
CA GLY A 81 -9.00 7.44 -21.68
C GLY A 81 -8.56 7.43 -20.22
N SER A 82 -7.89 8.51 -19.80
CA SER A 82 -7.48 8.87 -18.43
C SER A 82 -7.61 7.70 -17.45
N LEU A 83 -6.60 6.82 -17.36
CA LEU A 83 -6.61 5.72 -16.38
C LEU A 83 -6.91 6.25 -14.96
N SER A 84 -6.47 7.47 -14.66
CA SER A 84 -6.85 8.23 -13.46
C SER A 84 -8.36 8.42 -13.28
N GLY A 85 -9.11 8.75 -14.35
CA GLY A 85 -10.57 8.90 -14.29
C GLY A 85 -11.31 7.58 -14.04
N ALA A 86 -10.80 6.47 -14.58
CA ALA A 86 -11.40 5.15 -14.32
C ALA A 86 -11.17 4.70 -12.87
N PHE A 87 -9.98 4.96 -12.31
CA PHE A 87 -9.69 4.74 -10.90
C PHE A 87 -10.54 5.63 -9.99
N ASP A 88 -10.67 6.91 -10.32
CA ASP A 88 -11.52 7.84 -9.58
C ASP A 88 -12.99 7.43 -9.58
N ASP A 89 -13.52 6.92 -10.70
CA ASP A 89 -14.89 6.42 -10.77
C ASP A 89 -15.12 5.19 -9.86
N VAL A 90 -14.15 4.28 -9.78
CA VAL A 90 -14.21 3.11 -8.89
C VAL A 90 -14.19 3.54 -7.42
N VAL A 91 -13.26 4.42 -7.04
CA VAL A 91 -13.16 4.93 -5.68
C VAL A 91 -14.41 5.73 -5.30
N ARG A 92 -14.90 6.59 -6.20
CA ARG A 92 -16.13 7.37 -6.01
C ARG A 92 -17.35 6.48 -5.81
N ALA A 93 -17.50 5.41 -6.59
CA ALA A 93 -18.60 4.46 -6.43
C ALA A 93 -18.54 3.71 -5.09
N SER A 94 -17.35 3.33 -4.63
CA SER A 94 -17.14 2.70 -3.32
C SER A 94 -17.50 3.67 -2.17
N ILE A 95 -17.04 4.92 -2.25
CA ILE A 95 -17.40 5.99 -1.29
C ILE A 95 -18.92 6.21 -1.26
N GLN A 96 -19.55 6.35 -2.42
CA GLN A 96 -20.99 6.58 -2.51
C GLN A 96 -21.78 5.46 -1.82
N THR A 97 -21.37 4.21 -2.03
CA THR A 97 -21.98 3.03 -1.41
C THR A 97 -21.91 3.08 0.12
N GLU A 98 -20.80 3.57 0.70
CA GLU A 98 -20.67 3.75 2.14
C GLU A 98 -21.48 4.94 2.68
N VAL A 99 -21.50 6.05 1.94
CA VAL A 99 -22.27 7.25 2.31
C VAL A 99 -23.78 6.97 2.35
N GLU A 100 -24.30 6.16 1.42
CA GLU A 100 -25.72 5.77 1.37
C GLU A 100 -26.20 4.97 2.60
N LYS A 101 -25.28 4.36 3.36
CA LYS A 101 -25.59 3.61 4.59
C LYS A 101 -25.75 4.50 5.81
N LEU A 102 -25.35 5.77 5.73
CA LEU A 102 -25.28 6.67 6.87
C LEU A 102 -26.67 7.14 7.32
N PRO A 103 -26.86 7.33 8.64
CA PRO A 103 -28.09 7.92 9.13
C PRO A 103 -28.17 9.41 8.74
N ARG A 104 -29.40 9.90 8.55
CA ARG A 104 -29.67 11.27 8.07
C ARG A 104 -28.93 12.37 8.84
N HIS A 105 -28.76 12.23 10.16
CA HIS A 105 -28.07 13.24 10.96
C HIS A 105 -26.56 13.31 10.66
N ALA A 106 -25.93 12.18 10.33
CA ALA A 106 -24.53 12.15 9.93
C ALA A 106 -24.34 12.82 8.56
N LEU A 107 -25.25 12.56 7.62
CA LEU A 107 -25.27 13.23 6.31
C LEU A 107 -25.35 14.75 6.46
N VAL A 108 -26.22 15.26 7.34
CA VAL A 108 -26.32 16.71 7.59
C VAL A 108 -25.01 17.30 8.13
N PHE A 109 -24.33 16.64 9.07
CA PHE A 109 -23.05 17.14 9.60
C PHE A 109 -21.93 17.08 8.57
N LEU A 110 -21.89 16.02 7.75
CA LEU A 110 -20.91 15.88 6.68
C LEU A 110 -21.13 16.90 5.56
N SER A 111 -22.39 17.18 5.19
CA SER A 111 -22.69 18.22 4.21
C SER A 111 -22.31 19.61 4.72
N ALA A 112 -22.55 19.91 6.00
CA ALA A 112 -22.09 21.17 6.59
C ALA A 112 -20.58 21.35 6.47
N GLN A 113 -19.80 20.29 6.75
CA GLN A 113 -18.34 20.31 6.56
C GLN A 113 -17.97 20.50 5.08
N ALA A 114 -18.65 19.78 4.16
CA ALA A 114 -18.36 19.89 2.72
C ALA A 114 -18.61 21.31 2.18
N PHE A 115 -19.67 21.99 2.64
CA PHE A 115 -19.91 23.39 2.27
C PHE A 115 -18.86 24.34 2.84
N GLU A 116 -18.32 24.07 4.04
CA GLU A 116 -17.25 24.89 4.61
C GLU A 116 -15.91 24.72 3.88
N GLU A 117 -15.65 23.55 3.31
CA GLU A 117 -14.42 23.27 2.55
C GLU A 117 -14.53 23.66 1.07
N ASP A 118 -15.74 23.92 0.56
CA ASP A 118 -15.99 24.40 -0.80
C ASP A 118 -16.09 25.93 -0.84
N ASP A 119 -14.97 26.57 -1.23
CA ASP A 119 -14.83 28.02 -1.40
C ASP A 119 -15.80 28.62 -2.44
N ASP A 120 -16.36 27.80 -3.34
CA ASP A 120 -17.29 28.21 -4.40
C ASP A 120 -18.77 27.96 -4.05
N SER A 121 -19.07 27.47 -2.85
CA SER A 121 -20.45 27.17 -2.45
C SER A 121 -21.28 28.44 -2.17
N ASP A 122 -22.50 28.50 -2.72
CA ASP A 122 -23.44 29.59 -2.43
C ASP A 122 -23.87 29.49 -0.95
N GLU A 123 -23.36 30.38 -0.09
CA GLU A 123 -23.56 30.41 1.37
C GLU A 123 -25.04 30.28 1.83
N GLU A 124 -26.01 30.55 0.95
CA GLU A 124 -27.45 30.54 1.22
C GLU A 124 -28.10 29.13 1.30
N GLU A 125 -27.44 28.04 0.87
CA GLU A 125 -27.99 26.66 0.92
C GLU A 125 -27.52 25.79 2.11
N SER A 126 -26.75 26.34 3.05
CA SER A 126 -25.78 25.54 3.85
C SER A 126 -26.27 24.85 5.13
N LEU A 127 -27.32 25.31 5.82
CA LEU A 127 -27.67 24.77 7.15
C LEU A 127 -28.82 23.76 7.13
N GLY A 128 -28.46 22.47 7.17
CA GLY A 128 -29.41 21.35 7.32
C GLY A 128 -29.82 20.66 6.01
N SER A 129 -29.28 21.12 4.88
CA SER A 129 -29.35 20.43 3.59
C SER A 129 -28.42 19.20 3.58
N ILE A 130 -28.70 18.28 2.66
CA ILE A 130 -27.85 17.11 2.41
C ILE A 130 -27.30 17.25 1.00
N TRP A 131 -25.99 17.34 0.89
CA TRP A 131 -25.22 17.41 -0.34
C TRP A 131 -24.33 16.17 -0.43
N ILE A 132 -24.80 15.15 -1.14
CA ILE A 132 -24.09 13.87 -1.24
C ILE A 132 -22.78 14.01 -2.02
N ASP A 133 -22.80 14.73 -3.15
CA ASP A 133 -21.60 14.88 -3.99
C ASP A 133 -20.46 15.57 -3.23
N GLY A 134 -20.76 16.59 -2.41
CA GLY A 134 -19.76 17.24 -1.56
C GLY A 134 -19.19 16.32 -0.48
N ILE A 135 -20.03 15.48 0.14
CA ILE A 135 -19.55 14.45 1.09
C ILE A 135 -18.61 13.47 0.38
N VAL A 136 -18.98 13.04 -0.82
CA VAL A 136 -18.16 12.10 -1.61
C VAL A 136 -16.83 12.73 -1.97
N SER A 137 -16.79 13.99 -2.42
CA SER A 137 -15.55 14.73 -2.69
C SER A 137 -14.68 14.84 -1.45
N LEU A 138 -15.27 15.17 -0.30
CA LEU A 138 -14.53 15.34 0.95
C LEU A 138 -13.89 14.02 1.42
N VAL A 139 -14.60 12.88 1.25
CA VAL A 139 -14.02 11.56 1.53
C VAL A 139 -12.94 11.20 0.50
N LEU A 140 -13.15 11.54 -0.78
CA LEU A 140 -12.16 11.31 -1.83
C LEU A 140 -10.86 12.08 -1.55
N ASP A 141 -10.95 13.32 -1.07
CA ASP A 141 -9.78 14.13 -0.70
C ASP A 141 -8.99 13.50 0.45
N GLU A 142 -9.67 12.92 1.46
CA GLU A 142 -9.01 12.16 2.51
C GLU A 142 -8.34 10.88 1.97
N VAL A 143 -9.00 10.15 1.06
CA VAL A 143 -8.41 8.97 0.39
C VAL A 143 -7.16 9.37 -0.40
N ASN A 144 -7.24 10.45 -1.19
CA ASN A 144 -6.12 11.03 -1.95
C ASN A 144 -4.98 11.49 -1.03
N SER A 145 -5.32 12.09 0.12
CA SER A 145 -4.33 12.52 1.12
C SER A 145 -3.55 11.33 1.70
N ARG A 146 -4.21 10.18 1.88
CA ARG A 146 -3.55 8.95 2.32
C ARG A 146 -2.74 8.30 1.20
N ALA A 147 -3.31 8.23 0.00
CA ALA A 147 -2.65 7.67 -1.18
C ALA A 147 -1.36 8.43 -1.51
N SER A 148 -1.36 9.78 -1.41
CA SER A 148 -0.19 10.63 -1.68
C SER A 148 0.93 10.56 -0.63
N ARG A 149 0.65 10.01 0.56
CA ARG A 149 1.66 9.80 1.62
C ARG A 149 2.26 8.40 1.58
N ARG A 150 1.80 7.56 0.66
CA ARG A 150 2.22 6.18 0.53
C ARG A 150 3.64 6.12 -0.01
N THR A 151 4.52 5.36 0.65
CA THR A 151 5.86 5.08 0.13
C THR A 151 5.75 4.12 -1.06
N LEU A 152 6.10 4.60 -2.26
CA LEU A 152 6.06 3.81 -3.49
C LEU A 152 7.38 3.07 -3.79
N ASP A 153 8.44 3.40 -3.06
CA ASP A 153 9.79 2.88 -3.28
C ASP A 153 9.87 1.35 -3.25
N LEU A 154 8.98 0.69 -2.51
CA LEU A 154 8.94 -0.77 -2.37
C LEU A 154 8.02 -1.48 -3.37
N ILE A 155 7.22 -0.75 -4.14
CA ILE A 155 6.30 -1.32 -5.15
C ILE A 155 6.64 -0.88 -6.58
N GLY A 156 7.40 0.20 -6.74
CA GLY A 156 7.80 0.75 -8.03
C GLY A 156 8.85 -0.07 -8.80
N PRO A 157 9.29 0.42 -9.97
CA PRO A 157 10.23 -0.29 -10.84
C PRO A 157 11.63 -0.41 -10.23
N HIS A 158 11.98 0.45 -9.26
CA HIS A 158 13.27 0.44 -8.56
C HIS A 158 13.24 -0.29 -7.21
N ARG A 159 12.16 -1.02 -6.91
CA ARG A 159 11.98 -1.72 -5.62
C ARG A 159 13.13 -2.64 -5.24
N GLY A 160 13.78 -3.31 -6.22
CA GLY A 160 14.92 -4.18 -5.94
C GLY A 160 16.08 -3.44 -5.27
N ASP A 161 16.34 -2.19 -5.66
CA ASP A 161 17.39 -1.35 -5.09
C ASP A 161 17.07 -0.93 -3.66
N VAL A 162 15.77 -0.75 -3.35
CA VAL A 162 15.29 -0.26 -2.05
C VAL A 162 15.13 -1.41 -1.06
N ILE A 163 14.58 -2.53 -1.50
CA ILE A 163 14.33 -3.72 -0.69
C ILE A 163 15.62 -4.17 0.00
N GLY A 164 16.78 -4.10 -0.68
CA GLY A 164 18.08 -4.42 -0.09
C GLY A 164 18.44 -3.59 1.16
N TYR A 165 17.94 -2.35 1.28
CA TYR A 165 18.15 -1.53 2.47
C TYR A 165 17.08 -1.74 3.54
N GLU A 166 15.94 -2.29 3.17
CA GLU A 166 14.79 -2.48 4.06
C GLU A 166 14.77 -3.88 4.69
N VAL A 167 15.37 -4.88 4.04
CA VAL A 167 15.39 -6.25 4.57
C VAL A 167 16.49 -6.45 5.60
N GLU A 168 16.14 -7.19 6.65
CA GLU A 168 17.09 -7.78 7.59
C GLU A 168 16.93 -9.30 7.49
N GLY A 169 18.04 -9.99 7.24
CA GLY A 169 18.06 -11.45 7.33
C GLY A 169 18.75 -11.93 8.60
N SER A 170 18.59 -13.21 8.87
CA SER A 170 19.12 -13.86 10.05
C SER A 170 19.68 -15.24 9.69
N GLY A 171 20.37 -15.86 10.63
CA GLY A 171 20.96 -17.17 10.43
C GLY A 171 22.36 -17.13 9.81
N MET A 172 22.87 -18.33 9.61
CA MET A 172 24.26 -18.55 9.23
C MET A 172 24.50 -18.20 7.75
N VAL A 173 23.62 -18.65 6.85
CA VAL A 173 23.72 -18.40 5.42
C VAL A 173 23.65 -16.90 5.13
N TRP A 174 22.69 -16.20 5.74
CA TRP A 174 22.56 -14.75 5.57
C TRP A 174 23.84 -14.01 5.98
N SER A 175 24.42 -14.39 7.12
CA SER A 175 25.64 -13.74 7.63
C SER A 175 26.81 -13.93 6.67
N VAL A 176 27.04 -15.16 6.21
CA VAL A 176 28.14 -15.48 5.27
C VAL A 176 27.97 -14.78 3.93
N LEU A 177 26.77 -14.81 3.35
CA LEU A 177 26.50 -14.16 2.06
C LEU A 177 26.53 -12.64 2.16
N SER A 178 26.13 -12.08 3.30
CA SER A 178 26.21 -10.64 3.56
C SER A 178 27.66 -10.17 3.65
N ASP A 179 28.52 -10.92 4.35
CA ASP A 179 29.95 -10.60 4.47
C ASP A 179 30.67 -10.66 3.10
N ARG A 180 30.18 -11.50 2.19
CA ARG A 180 30.66 -11.61 0.81
C ARG A 180 30.03 -10.59 -0.15
N GLY A 181 29.03 -9.84 0.29
CA GLY A 181 28.28 -8.89 -0.53
C GLY A 181 27.32 -9.54 -1.55
N GLU A 182 27.04 -10.83 -1.44
CA GLU A 182 26.21 -11.60 -2.37
C GLU A 182 24.73 -11.63 -1.95
N ALA A 183 24.44 -11.46 -0.65
CA ALA A 183 23.08 -11.56 -0.13
C ALA A 183 22.11 -10.58 -0.78
N MET A 184 22.52 -9.31 -0.95
CA MET A 184 21.63 -8.27 -1.48
C MET A 184 21.33 -8.44 -2.97
N ASP A 185 22.30 -8.91 -3.75
CA ASP A 185 22.11 -9.19 -5.18
C ASP A 185 21.08 -10.31 -5.39
N LEU A 186 21.13 -11.35 -4.54
CA LEU A 186 20.15 -12.44 -4.52
C LEU A 186 18.75 -11.93 -4.14
N ILE A 187 18.64 -11.12 -3.09
CA ILE A 187 17.36 -10.53 -2.67
C ILE A 187 16.78 -9.64 -3.78
N ALA A 188 17.58 -8.76 -4.38
CA ALA A 188 17.13 -7.86 -5.44
C ALA A 188 16.61 -8.63 -6.65
N SER A 189 17.26 -9.75 -7.00
CA SER A 189 16.87 -10.61 -8.14
C SER A 189 15.54 -11.35 -7.91
N HIS A 190 15.16 -11.56 -6.65
CA HIS A 190 13.93 -12.27 -6.24
C HIS A 190 12.95 -11.38 -5.47
N CYS A 191 13.06 -10.05 -5.63
CA CYS A 191 12.28 -9.09 -4.86
C CYS A 191 10.76 -9.25 -5.04
N ASP A 192 10.30 -9.64 -6.23
CA ASP A 192 8.89 -9.88 -6.54
C ASP A 192 8.29 -11.03 -5.73
N ALA A 193 9.06 -12.11 -5.56
CA ALA A 193 8.62 -13.25 -4.75
C ALA A 193 8.56 -12.89 -3.24
N LEU A 194 9.39 -11.95 -2.79
CA LEU A 194 9.43 -11.47 -1.41
C LEU A 194 8.27 -10.54 -1.07
N ILE A 195 7.85 -9.67 -1.99
CA ILE A 195 6.72 -8.75 -1.77
C ILE A 195 5.36 -9.38 -2.04
N ASP A 196 5.29 -10.48 -2.80
CA ASP A 196 4.06 -11.26 -2.95
C ASP A 196 3.82 -12.12 -1.69
N PRO A 197 2.70 -11.92 -0.96
CA PRO A 197 2.34 -12.79 0.17
C PRO A 197 2.21 -14.27 -0.21
N ALA A 198 1.85 -14.55 -1.46
CA ALA A 198 1.73 -15.90 -2.02
C ALA A 198 2.96 -16.33 -2.83
N GLY A 199 4.00 -15.48 -2.89
CA GLY A 199 5.20 -15.71 -3.68
C GLY A 199 5.94 -16.97 -3.24
N ASP A 200 6.46 -17.71 -4.22
CA ASP A 200 7.30 -18.88 -3.98
C ASP A 200 8.75 -18.45 -3.75
N LEU A 201 9.28 -18.75 -2.57
CA LEU A 201 10.65 -18.43 -2.18
C LEU A 201 11.62 -19.58 -2.43
N SER A 202 11.17 -20.66 -3.08
CA SER A 202 11.96 -21.87 -3.31
C SER A 202 13.22 -21.60 -4.14
N ASP A 203 13.10 -20.82 -5.21
CA ASP A 203 14.21 -20.50 -6.11
C ASP A 203 15.27 -19.64 -5.39
N LEU A 204 14.84 -18.56 -4.72
CA LEU A 204 15.72 -17.74 -3.87
C LEU A 204 16.41 -18.61 -2.81
N ALA A 205 15.67 -19.51 -2.16
CA ALA A 205 16.25 -20.39 -1.16
C ALA A 205 17.29 -21.36 -1.76
N ASP A 206 17.07 -21.86 -2.97
CA ASP A 206 18.02 -22.77 -3.64
C ASP A 206 19.29 -22.00 -4.04
N GLU A 207 19.14 -20.79 -4.58
CA GLU A 207 20.28 -19.94 -4.95
C GLU A 207 21.10 -19.52 -3.73
N MET A 208 20.46 -19.17 -2.61
CA MET A 208 21.17 -18.87 -1.35
C MET A 208 21.92 -20.10 -0.82
N VAL A 209 21.36 -21.31 -0.95
CA VAL A 209 22.03 -22.56 -0.55
C VAL A 209 23.23 -22.83 -1.46
N GLU A 210 23.09 -22.70 -2.77
CA GLU A 210 24.22 -22.92 -3.68
C GLU A 210 25.33 -21.89 -3.48
N ALA A 211 25.00 -20.61 -3.30
CA ALA A 211 25.98 -19.57 -2.98
C ALA A 211 26.71 -19.87 -1.67
N PHE A 212 25.97 -20.33 -0.65
CA PHE A 212 26.56 -20.75 0.62
C PHE A 212 27.48 -21.98 0.46
N MET A 213 27.06 -23.00 -0.28
CA MET A 213 27.88 -24.20 -0.51
C MET A 213 29.15 -23.87 -1.30
N ALA A 214 29.06 -22.95 -2.28
CA ALA A 214 30.23 -22.44 -2.99
C ALA A 214 31.18 -21.69 -2.04
N ALA A 215 30.64 -20.82 -1.17
CA ALA A 215 31.43 -20.11 -0.18
C ALA A 215 32.13 -21.07 0.80
N ALA A 216 31.43 -22.12 1.26
CA ALA A 216 31.97 -23.12 2.16
C ALA A 216 33.05 -24.01 1.51
N ALA A 217 32.94 -24.26 0.20
CA ALA A 217 33.95 -25.01 -0.56
C ALA A 217 35.21 -24.18 -0.86
N GLU A 218 35.08 -22.86 -0.96
CA GLU A 218 36.19 -21.92 -1.11
C GLU A 218 36.93 -21.65 0.21
N ASP A 219 36.25 -21.85 1.34
CA ASP A 219 36.86 -21.68 2.66
C ASP A 219 37.87 -22.81 2.92
N ASP A 220 39.15 -22.43 3.01
CA ASP A 220 40.30 -23.33 3.14
C ASP A 220 40.41 -23.88 4.58
N GLU A 221 39.29 -24.37 5.14
CA GLU A 221 39.20 -24.90 6.51
C GLU A 221 39.91 -26.26 6.70
N GLY A 222 40.59 -26.74 5.67
CA GLY A 222 41.42 -27.94 5.68
C GLY A 222 40.72 -29.23 5.23
N GLU A 223 41.54 -30.24 4.90
CA GLU A 223 41.15 -31.48 4.22
C GLU A 223 39.99 -32.26 4.88
N VAL A 224 39.78 -32.11 6.19
CA VAL A 224 38.71 -32.82 6.92
C VAL A 224 37.33 -32.24 6.61
N PHE A 225 37.22 -30.91 6.52
CA PHE A 225 35.94 -30.25 6.26
C PHE A 225 35.52 -30.41 4.80
N SER A 226 36.48 -30.31 3.87
CA SER A 226 36.22 -30.55 2.45
C SER A 226 35.75 -31.99 2.19
N VAL A 227 36.40 -33.00 2.76
CA VAL A 227 35.97 -34.41 2.65
C VAL A 227 34.60 -34.64 3.29
N PHE A 228 34.28 -33.94 4.39
CA PHE A 228 32.96 -34.00 5.00
C PHE A 228 31.89 -33.42 4.06
N LEU A 229 32.10 -32.21 3.53
CA LEU A 229 31.17 -31.56 2.62
C LEU A 229 30.94 -32.38 1.35
N GLU A 230 31.99 -32.90 0.71
CA GLU A 230 31.87 -33.77 -0.47
C GLU A 230 31.05 -35.05 -0.18
N ARG A 231 31.14 -35.58 1.05
CA ARG A 231 30.47 -36.82 1.42
C ARG A 231 28.99 -36.62 1.76
N PHE A 232 28.65 -35.48 2.35
CA PHE A 232 27.33 -35.17 2.91
C PHE A 232 26.65 -33.98 2.21
N GLU A 233 27.09 -33.63 1.00
CA GLU A 233 26.68 -32.43 0.27
C GLU A 233 25.15 -32.27 0.22
N ASP A 234 24.44 -33.33 -0.20
CA ASP A 234 22.98 -33.33 -0.29
C ASP A 234 22.29 -33.18 1.07
N ASP A 235 22.83 -33.83 2.11
CA ASP A 235 22.28 -33.75 3.47
C ASP A 235 22.48 -32.35 4.06
N VAL A 236 23.64 -31.72 3.80
CA VAL A 236 23.95 -30.36 4.24
C VAL A 236 23.07 -29.36 3.51
N ARG A 237 22.92 -29.47 2.17
CA ARG A 237 21.99 -28.62 1.40
C ARG A 237 20.59 -28.67 1.96
N ALA A 238 20.05 -29.88 2.14
CA ALA A 238 18.70 -30.06 2.67
C ALA A 238 18.57 -29.48 4.09
N LEU A 239 19.57 -29.70 4.95
CA LEU A 239 19.57 -29.17 6.31
C LEU A 239 19.57 -27.63 6.33
N VAL A 240 20.49 -27.02 5.57
CA VAL A 240 20.65 -25.57 5.50
C VAL A 240 19.40 -24.90 4.91
N ARG A 241 18.87 -25.45 3.81
CA ARG A 241 17.62 -24.98 3.19
C ARG A 241 16.47 -24.95 4.19
N GLU A 242 16.22 -26.08 4.84
CA GLU A 242 15.03 -26.30 5.68
C GLU A 242 15.11 -25.66 7.07
N LYS A 243 16.33 -25.47 7.60
CA LYS A 243 16.53 -25.04 9.00
C LYS A 243 17.08 -23.64 9.16
N ASP A 244 17.68 -23.06 8.12
CA ASP A 244 18.28 -21.72 8.19
C ASP A 244 17.65 -20.80 7.16
N VAL A 245 17.71 -21.16 5.87
CA VAL A 245 17.31 -20.28 4.76
C VAL A 245 15.80 -20.05 4.71
N LEU A 246 14.98 -21.10 4.59
CA LEU A 246 13.52 -20.95 4.48
C LEU A 246 12.90 -20.23 5.69
N PRO A 247 13.28 -20.54 6.95
CA PRO A 247 12.81 -19.76 8.10
C PRO A 247 13.23 -18.29 8.03
N SER A 248 14.48 -17.98 7.71
CA SER A 248 14.94 -16.59 7.63
C SER A 248 14.22 -15.82 6.51
N LEU A 249 13.97 -16.44 5.36
CA LEU A 249 13.24 -15.82 4.26
C LEU A 249 11.77 -15.57 4.61
N ALA A 250 11.15 -16.49 5.36
CA ALA A 250 9.78 -16.30 5.85
C ALA A 250 9.68 -15.12 6.83
N ASP A 251 10.63 -15.00 7.76
CA ASP A 251 10.71 -13.88 8.71
C ASP A 251 10.97 -12.56 8.00
N MET A 252 11.88 -12.55 7.02
CA MET A 252 12.18 -11.38 6.19
C MET A 252 10.96 -10.91 5.40
N ARG A 253 10.26 -11.83 4.73
CA ARG A 253 9.01 -11.50 4.03
C ARG A 253 7.96 -10.93 4.99
N ALA A 254 7.79 -11.52 6.16
CA ALA A 254 6.84 -11.03 7.15
C ALA A 254 7.16 -9.58 7.58
N GLY A 255 8.44 -9.27 7.83
CA GLY A 255 8.88 -7.92 8.15
C GLY A 255 8.68 -6.92 7.00
N LEU A 256 8.94 -7.34 5.77
CA LEU A 256 8.74 -6.52 4.58
C LEU A 256 7.25 -6.22 4.35
N LEU A 257 6.38 -7.22 4.49
CA LEU A 257 4.94 -7.07 4.35
C LEU A 257 4.34 -6.16 5.42
N ASP A 258 4.82 -6.23 6.67
CA ASP A 258 4.38 -5.32 7.74
C ASP A 258 4.70 -3.86 7.43
N ARG A 259 5.91 -3.58 6.90
CA ARG A 259 6.29 -2.23 6.43
C ARG A 259 5.49 -1.79 5.23
N LEU A 260 5.19 -2.71 4.33
CA LEU A 260 4.31 -2.45 3.20
C LEU A 260 2.88 -2.23 3.65
N ASP A 261 2.36 -2.75 4.75
CA ASP A 261 0.93 -2.56 5.08
C ASP A 261 0.68 -1.40 6.07
N GLY A 262 1.72 -1.00 6.80
CA GLY A 262 1.77 0.19 7.68
C GLY A 262 1.70 1.52 6.94
#